data_AF-A0ABD5YYN3-F1
#
_entry.id   AF-A0ABD5YYN3-F1
#
_cell.length_a   1.000
_cell.length_b   1.000
_cell.length_c   1.000
_cell.angle_alpha   90.00
_cell.angle_beta   90.00
_cell.angle_gamma   90.00
#
_symmetry.space_group_name_H-M   'P 1'
#
loop_
_entity.id
_entity.type
_entity.pdbx_description
1 polymer ?
#
loop_
_entity_poly.entity_id
_entity_poly.type
_entity_poly.pdbx_seq_one_letter_code
_entity_poly.pdbx_strand_id
1 'polypeptide(L)' 'MLFEVRQQPVTANELDDNVTAIEEQTDSGAIVTKMPTCGDEMCHCMIDNEKHGPYRYHVYCDDRGKVTVDYLGKA' A
#
# COMPACT_ATOMS: atom_id res chain seq x y z
N MET A 1 28.61 -9.17 -4.83
CA MET A 1 27.49 -10.07 -5.15
C MET A 1 26.23 -9.29 -4.80
N LEU A 2 25.55 -8.73 -5.79
CA LEU A 2 24.30 -7.99 -5.58
C LEU A 2 23.21 -9.07 -5.61
N PHE A 3 22.66 -9.43 -4.46
CA PHE A 3 21.49 -10.30 -4.42
C PHE A 3 20.36 -9.48 -5.03
N GLU A 4 20.01 -9.78 -6.29
CA GLU A 4 18.81 -9.24 -6.91
C GLU A 4 17.62 -9.75 -6.08
N VAL A 5 17.04 -8.86 -5.28
CA VAL A 5 15.86 -9.17 -4.47
C VAL A 5 14.74 -9.46 -5.45
N ARG A 6 14.38 -10.75 -5.61
CA ARG A 6 13.26 -11.18 -6.44
C ARG A 6 11.97 -10.84 -5.71
N GLN A 7 11.41 -9.68 -6.01
CA GLN A 7 10.11 -9.27 -5.51
C GLN A 7 9.03 -10.15 -6.17
N GLN A 8 8.09 -10.68 -5.37
CA GLN A 8 7.00 -11.55 -5.83
C GLN A 8 5.67 -10.78 -5.90
N PRO A 9 4.78 -11.12 -6.85
CA PRO A 9 3.47 -10.49 -6.96
C PRO A 9 2.61 -10.81 -5.73
N VAL A 10 1.94 -9.78 -5.21
CA VAL A 10 1.05 -9.89 -4.05
C VAL A 10 -0.37 -10.17 -4.52
N THR A 11 -1.04 -11.14 -3.90
CA THR A 11 -2.43 -11.48 -4.21
C THR A 11 -3.40 -10.65 -3.38
N ALA A 12 -4.64 -10.49 -3.84
CA ALA A 12 -5.66 -9.71 -3.13
C ALA A 12 -5.95 -10.22 -1.70
N ASN A 13 -5.64 -11.49 -1.41
CA ASN A 13 -5.80 -12.10 -0.09
C ASN A 13 -4.65 -11.78 0.88
N GLU A 14 -3.55 -11.25 0.37
CA GLU A 14 -2.38 -10.80 1.15
C GLU A 14 -2.39 -9.28 1.39
N LEU A 15 -3.35 -8.58 0.79
CA LEU A 15 -3.56 -7.16 0.96
C LEU A 15 -4.38 -6.90 2.23
N ASP A 16 -3.97 -5.88 2.96
CA ASP A 16 -4.66 -5.40 4.17
C ASP A 16 -6.08 -4.93 3.84
N ASP A 17 -7.03 -5.12 4.77
CA ASP A 17 -8.46 -4.76 4.62
C ASP A 17 -8.70 -3.27 4.28
N ASN A 18 -7.70 -2.42 4.52
CA ASN A 18 -7.76 -0.99 4.20
C ASN A 18 -7.42 -0.67 2.74
N VAL A 19 -7.07 -1.68 1.93
CA VAL A 19 -6.98 -1.55 0.47
C VAL A 19 -8.36 -1.27 -0.09
N THR A 20 -8.50 -0.09 -0.69
CA THR A 20 -9.74 0.36 -1.32
C THR A 20 -9.80 -0.12 -2.77
N ALA A 21 -8.66 -0.17 -3.47
CA ALA A 21 -8.55 -0.75 -4.81
C ALA A 21 -7.11 -1.19 -5.15
N ILE A 22 -7.00 -2.17 -6.05
CA ILE A 22 -5.75 -2.49 -6.76
C ILE A 22 -5.78 -1.69 -8.06
N GLU A 23 -4.80 -0.81 -8.26
CA GLU A 23 -4.70 -0.02 -9.47
C GLU A 23 -3.94 -0.76 -10.57
N GLU A 24 -2.83 -1.40 -10.20
CA GLU A 24 -1.95 -2.08 -11.15
C GLU A 24 -1.28 -3.28 -10.50
N GLN A 25 -1.25 -4.40 -11.21
CA GLN A 25 -0.39 -5.55 -10.88
C GLN A 25 0.92 -5.41 -11.65
N THR A 26 2.03 -5.48 -10.93
CA THR A 26 3.39 -5.42 -11.50
C THR A 26 4.07 -6.77 -11.32
N ASP A 27 5.13 -7.02 -12.07
CA ASP A 27 5.91 -8.27 -11.95
C ASP A 27 6.52 -8.43 -10.54
N SER A 28 6.70 -7.33 -9.83
CA SER A 28 7.30 -7.26 -8.50
C SER A 28 6.29 -7.07 -7.36
N GLY A 29 4.99 -6.92 -7.62
CA GLY A 29 4.04 -6.54 -6.57
C GLY A 29 2.74 -5.94 -7.11
N ALA A 30 2.08 -5.11 -6.32
CA ALA A 30 0.83 -4.44 -6.65
C ALA A 30 0.87 -2.97 -6.25
N ILE A 31 0.41 -2.08 -7.13
CA ILE A 31 0.09 -0.70 -6.76
C ILE A 31 -1.36 -0.67 -6.31
N VAL A 32 -1.57 -0.20 -5.08
CA VAL A 32 -2.88 -0.17 -4.44
C VAL A 32 -3.18 1.23 -3.92
N THR A 33 -4.46 1.55 -3.84
CA THR A 33 -4.93 2.73 -3.10
C THR A 33 -5.51 2.33 -1.76
N LYS A 34 -5.17 3.11 -0.73
CA LYS A 34 -5.71 2.95 0.63
C LYS A 34 -6.23 4.29 1.13
N MET A 35 -7.37 4.27 1.79
CA MET A 35 -7.71 5.35 2.71
C MET A 35 -6.99 5.13 4.04
N PRO A 36 -6.39 6.17 4.64
CA PRO A 36 -5.83 6.06 5.97
C PRO A 36 -6.92 5.70 6.97
N THR A 37 -6.63 4.70 7.78
CA THR A 37 -7.39 4.37 8.99
C THR A 37 -6.94 5.27 10.14
N CYS A 38 -7.19 6.57 10.00
CA CYS A 38 -7.23 7.40 11.20
C CYS A 38 -8.51 7.07 11.95
N GLY A 39 -8.36 6.41 13.09
CA GLY A 39 -9.44 6.08 14.02
C GLY A 39 -9.82 7.24 14.94
N ASP A 40 -9.20 8.40 14.77
CA ASP A 40 -9.41 9.60 15.60
C ASP A 40 -9.91 10.75 14.73
N GLU A 41 -11.06 11.33 15.10
CA GLU A 41 -11.67 12.49 14.42
C GLU A 41 -10.76 13.73 14.48
N MET A 42 -9.82 13.78 15.42
CA MET A 42 -8.82 14.85 15.56
C MET A 42 -7.47 14.51 14.91
N CYS A 43 -7.38 13.47 14.07
CA CYS A 43 -6.13 13.15 13.40
C CYS A 43 -5.62 14.37 12.61
N HIS A 44 -4.33 14.69 12.77
CA HIS A 44 -3.63 15.70 11.95
C HIS A 44 -3.66 15.41 10.44
N CYS A 45 -4.13 14.24 10.06
CA CYS A 45 -4.36 13.79 8.69
C CYS A 45 -5.78 14.08 8.18
N MET A 46 -6.57 14.88 8.89
CA MET A 46 -7.87 15.43 8.47
C MET A 46 -7.70 16.92 8.13
N ILE A 47 -8.19 17.37 6.98
CA ILE A 47 -8.40 18.80 6.67
C ILE A 47 -9.89 18.99 6.49
N ASP A 48 -10.45 20.02 7.11
CA ASP A 48 -11.88 20.35 7.07
C ASP A 48 -12.81 19.19 7.48
N ASN A 49 -12.35 18.32 8.39
CA ASN A 49 -13.03 17.09 8.82
C ASN A 49 -13.21 16.02 7.72
N GLU A 50 -12.46 16.11 6.62
CA GLU A 50 -12.40 15.08 5.59
C GLU A 50 -11.14 14.22 5.73
N LYS A 51 -11.30 12.89 5.59
CA LYS A 51 -10.19 11.95 5.57
C LYS A 51 -9.33 12.20 4.34
N HIS A 52 -8.04 12.46 4.56
CA HIS A 52 -7.11 12.60 3.45
C HIS A 52 -6.87 11.30 2.71
N GLY A 53 -6.73 11.39 1.40
CA GLY A 53 -6.46 10.25 0.52
C GLY A 53 -7.43 10.24 -0.66
N PRO A 54 -7.54 9.12 -1.39
CA PRO A 54 -6.73 7.92 -1.24
C PRO A 54 -5.25 8.17 -1.52
N TYR A 55 -4.41 7.33 -0.93
CA TYR A 55 -2.97 7.34 -1.15
C TYR A 55 -2.55 6.08 -1.88
N ARG A 56 -1.52 6.22 -2.74
CA ARG A 56 -0.96 5.11 -3.51
C ARG A 56 0.18 4.46 -2.75
N TYR A 57 0.20 3.15 -2.78
CA TYR A 57 1.25 2.34 -2.18
C TYR A 57 1.69 1.25 -3.15
N HIS A 58 2.99 0.96 -3.17
CA HIS A 58 3.51 -0.23 -3.80
C HIS A 58 3.66 -1.32 -2.75
N VAL A 59 2.96 -2.43 -2.93
CA VAL A 59 2.96 -3.58 -2.03
C VAL A 59 3.66 -4.74 -2.72
N TYR A 60 4.73 -5.25 -2.12
CA TYR A 60 5.51 -6.35 -2.69
C TYR A 60 5.93 -7.33 -1.61
N CYS A 61 6.10 -8.60 -1.99
CA CYS A 61 6.64 -9.60 -1.10
C CYS A 61 8.14 -9.75 -1.34
N ASP A 62 8.95 -9.67 -0.28
CA ASP A 62 10.39 -9.91 -0.37
C ASP A 62 10.71 -11.41 -0.49
N ASP A 63 11.98 -11.73 -0.70
CA ASP A 63 12.49 -13.10 -0.85
C ASP A 63 12.35 -13.97 0.42
N ARG A 64 11.96 -13.36 1.54
CA ARG A 64 11.70 -14.01 2.83
C ARG A 64 10.22 -14.21 3.08
N GLY A 65 9.36 -13.86 2.13
CA GLY A 65 7.90 -13.95 2.28
C GLY A 65 7.30 -12.82 3.11
N LYS A 66 8.04 -11.72 3.34
CA LYS A 66 7.53 -10.57 4.08
C LYS A 66 6.93 -9.55 3.13
N VAL A 67 5.67 -9.21 3.37
CA VAL A 67 4.98 -8.11 2.68
C VAL A 67 5.56 -6.77 3.14
N THR A 68 5.99 -5.98 2.16
CA THR A 68 6.49 -4.61 2.32
C THR A 68 5.57 -3.64 1.60
N VAL A 69 5.41 -2.44 2.15
CA VAL A 69 4.49 -1.40 1.65
C VAL A 69 5.25 -0.08 1.57
N ASP A 70 5.50 0.40 0.35
CA ASP A 70 6.14 1.69 0.09
C ASP A 70 5.10 2.75 -0.28
N TYR A 71 5.18 3.93 0.34
CA TYR A 71 4.30 5.05 0.03
C TYR A 71 4.73 5.74 -1.26
N LEU A 72 3.82 5.85 -2.22
CA LEU A 72 4.07 6.47 -3.53
C LEU A 72 3.55 7.91 -3.63
N GLY A 73 2.71 8.35 -2.69
CA GLY A 73 2.11 9.69 -2.72
C GLY A 73 0.59 9.69 -2.74
N LYS A 74 0.02 10.87 -3.03
CA LYS A 74 -1.41 11.04 -3.25
C LYS A 74 -1.82 10.38 -4.57
N ALA A 75 -2.98 9.71 -4.56
CA ALA A 75 -3.58 9.15 -5.76
C ALA A 75 -4.04 10.24 -6.73
#